data_AF-K9VH97-F1
#
_entry.id   AF-K9VH97-F1
#
_cell.length_a   1.000
_cell.length_b   1.000
_cell.length_c   1.000
_cell.angle_alpha   90.00
_cell.angle_beta   90.00
_cell.angle_gamma   90.00
#
_symmetry.space_group_name_H-M   'P 1'
#
loop_
_entity.id
_entity.type
_entity.pdbx_description
1 polymer ?
#
loop_
_entity_poly.entity_id
_entity_poly.type
_entity_poly.pdbx_seq_one_letter_code
_entity_poly.pdbx_strand_id
1 'polypeptide(L)'
;MYLDYRQLKSEHKEQIISAFNQGMECRDIPNYLGVSERAVSRVLKEADINTKRRNRYTLNESYFDVIDSQAKAYLLGLIAADGCVTQTNYVAFESIDKELTEMLSIELQYSGEIRVIQPQNYAPHYRINFSSEKLASSLQGYGIITGRTFSEVTYFPNLKYLGSYVLGYFDCDGCAYANKGRSGGLVCIVGSFEFARELAMHLGMGSVQEHQLKKVYYWRIFSRKNIQAFYDFVYQYPRLGLQRKKTKIEAILRSYKHG
;
A
#
# COMPACT_ATOMS: atom_id res chain seq x y z
N MET A 1 25.85 37.92 -6.25
CA MET A 1 24.64 38.73 -6.50
C MET A 1 23.54 37.75 -6.91
N TYR A 2 22.43 37.70 -6.19
CA TYR A 2 21.35 36.75 -6.48
C TYR A 2 20.49 37.24 -7.65
N LEU A 3 20.04 36.32 -8.50
CA LEU A 3 19.08 36.62 -9.56
C LEU A 3 17.68 36.86 -8.98
N ASP A 4 17.04 37.96 -9.37
CA ASP A 4 15.64 38.20 -9.07
C ASP A 4 14.70 37.43 -10.01
N TYR A 5 13.40 37.43 -9.71
CA TYR A 5 12.41 36.69 -10.49
C TYR A 5 12.34 37.14 -11.95
N ARG A 6 12.51 38.44 -12.23
CA ARG A 6 12.42 39.01 -13.59
C ARG A 6 13.62 38.60 -14.45
N GLN A 7 14.72 38.23 -13.82
CA GLN A 7 15.94 37.75 -14.47
C GLN A 7 15.94 36.23 -14.73
N LEU A 8 14.95 35.48 -14.22
CA LEU A 8 14.90 34.03 -14.40
C LEU A 8 14.45 33.61 -15.81
N LYS A 9 15.23 32.72 -16.43
CA LYS A 9 14.83 31.96 -17.63
C LYS A 9 14.03 30.72 -17.22
N SER A 10 13.36 30.09 -18.18
CA SER A 10 12.59 28.85 -17.95
C SER A 10 13.41 27.75 -17.27
N GLU A 11 14.66 27.57 -17.70
CA GLU A 11 15.59 26.59 -17.13
C GLU A 11 15.84 26.82 -15.62
N HIS A 12 16.01 28.07 -15.18
CA HIS A 12 16.16 28.37 -13.76
C HIS A 12 14.90 28.02 -12.96
N LYS A 13 13.70 28.25 -13.55
CA LYS A 13 12.44 27.92 -12.89
C LYS A 13 12.29 26.40 -12.73
N GLU A 14 12.65 25.63 -13.76
CA GLU A 14 12.68 24.17 -13.70
C GLU A 14 13.69 23.65 -12.67
N GLN A 15 14.88 24.24 -12.60
CA GLN A 15 15.88 23.90 -11.58
C GLN A 15 15.38 24.17 -10.16
N ILE A 16 14.67 25.28 -9.92
CA ILE A 16 14.06 25.60 -8.62
C ILE A 16 13.03 24.52 -8.24
N ILE A 17 12.15 24.14 -9.17
CA ILE A 17 11.12 23.12 -8.96
C ILE A 17 11.78 21.75 -8.72
N SER A 18 12.78 21.40 -9.52
CA SER A 18 13.53 20.14 -9.39
C SER A 18 14.26 20.05 -8.05
N ALA A 19 14.98 21.10 -7.64
CA ALA A 19 15.68 21.14 -6.35
C ALA A 19 14.69 21.01 -5.18
N PHE A 20 13.54 21.68 -5.27
CA PHE A 20 12.46 21.52 -4.28
C PHE A 20 11.95 20.07 -4.22
N ASN A 21 11.66 19.46 -5.38
CA ASN A 21 11.12 18.10 -5.48
C ASN A 21 12.14 17.03 -5.07
N GLN A 22 13.43 17.31 -5.21
CA GLN A 22 14.53 16.48 -4.72
C GLN A 22 14.78 16.63 -3.20
N GLY A 23 13.97 17.42 -2.50
CA GLY A 23 13.99 17.50 -1.04
C GLY A 23 14.89 18.56 -0.44
N MET A 24 15.55 19.40 -1.24
CA MET A 24 16.28 20.57 -0.72
C MET A 24 15.33 21.50 0.04
N GLU A 25 15.77 22.28 1.03
CA GLU A 25 14.91 23.22 1.75
C GLU A 25 14.80 24.59 1.04
N CYS A 26 13.67 25.32 1.25
CA CYS A 26 13.39 26.61 0.57
C CYS A 26 14.46 27.66 0.88
N ARG A 27 15.03 27.59 2.09
CA ARG A 27 16.08 28.50 2.56
C ARG A 27 17.43 28.20 1.92
N ASP A 28 17.63 26.97 1.43
CA ASP A 28 18.91 26.54 0.85
C ASP A 28 18.95 26.73 -0.67
N ILE A 29 17.80 26.58 -1.35
CA ILE A 29 17.66 26.78 -2.81
C ILE A 29 18.24 28.14 -3.29
N PRO A 30 18.00 29.29 -2.62
CA PRO A 30 18.60 30.57 -2.98
C PRO A 30 20.12 30.50 -3.11
N ASN A 31 20.77 29.91 -2.11
CA ASN A 31 22.23 29.77 -2.05
C ASN A 31 22.73 28.75 -3.07
N TYR A 32 22.01 27.64 -3.23
CA TYR A 32 22.37 26.56 -4.14
C TYR A 32 22.31 26.99 -5.61
N LEU A 33 21.29 27.76 -6.01
CA LEU A 33 21.07 28.17 -7.40
C LEU A 33 21.45 29.63 -7.70
N GLY A 34 21.91 30.39 -6.70
CA GLY A 34 22.22 31.81 -6.88
C GLY A 34 21.00 32.67 -7.22
N VAL A 35 19.82 32.32 -6.71
CA VAL A 35 18.56 33.05 -6.93
C VAL A 35 18.02 33.67 -5.65
N SER A 36 17.19 34.70 -5.75
CA SER A 36 16.59 35.33 -4.57
C SER A 36 15.47 34.48 -3.95
N GLU A 37 15.30 34.53 -2.63
CA GLU A 37 14.21 33.87 -1.91
C GLU A 37 12.81 34.21 -2.45
N ARG A 38 12.61 35.48 -2.84
CA ARG A 38 11.35 35.93 -3.45
C ARG A 38 11.11 35.26 -4.80
N ALA A 39 12.15 35.04 -5.59
CA ALA A 39 12.04 34.35 -6.87
C ALA A 39 11.69 32.87 -6.68
N VAL A 40 12.35 32.18 -5.73
CA VAL A 40 12.01 30.79 -5.36
C VAL A 40 10.55 30.68 -4.96
N SER A 41 10.10 31.51 -4.01
CA SER A 41 8.73 31.47 -3.50
C SER A 41 7.68 31.69 -4.60
N ARG A 42 7.96 32.59 -5.53
CA ARG A 42 7.06 32.91 -6.64
C ARG A 42 6.99 31.78 -7.68
N VAL A 43 8.14 31.21 -8.06
CA VAL A 43 8.20 30.07 -8.99
C VAL A 43 7.44 28.87 -8.44
N LEU A 44 7.65 28.54 -7.16
CA LEU A 44 6.94 27.44 -6.51
C LEU A 44 5.44 27.69 -6.46
N LYS A 45 5.00 28.92 -6.13
CA LYS A 45 3.58 29.28 -6.16
C LYS A 45 2.97 29.19 -7.56
N GLU A 46 3.68 29.62 -8.60
CA GLU A 46 3.24 29.54 -10.00
C GLU A 46 3.14 28.10 -10.50
N ALA A 47 3.95 27.20 -9.93
CA ALA A 47 3.87 25.76 -10.16
C ALA A 47 2.82 25.05 -9.29
N ASP A 48 1.98 25.80 -8.57
CA ASP A 48 0.99 25.29 -7.60
C ASP A 48 1.59 24.44 -6.46
N ILE A 49 2.87 24.70 -6.14
CA ILE A 49 3.58 24.03 -5.06
C ILE A 49 3.34 24.76 -3.75
N ASN A 50 2.63 24.10 -2.82
CA ASN A 50 2.35 24.65 -1.51
C ASN A 50 3.58 24.62 -0.60
N THR A 51 4.27 25.75 -0.49
CA THR A 51 5.45 25.91 0.38
C THR A 51 5.12 25.97 1.87
N LYS A 52 3.87 26.24 2.28
CA LYS A 52 3.43 26.15 3.69
C LYS A 52 3.23 24.72 4.14
N ARG A 53 3.01 23.81 3.18
CA ARG A 53 3.04 22.37 3.44
C ARG A 53 4.46 21.85 3.58
N ARG A 54 5.53 22.63 3.31
CA ARG A 54 6.90 22.18 3.55
C ARG A 54 7.08 21.70 4.99
N ASN A 55 7.40 20.45 5.25
CA ASN A 55 7.13 19.16 4.57
C ASN A 55 7.81 18.20 5.54
N ARG A 56 7.07 17.49 6.39
CA ARG A 56 7.68 16.39 7.16
C ARG A 56 8.26 15.31 6.24
N TYR A 57 7.88 15.35 4.96
CA TYR A 57 8.22 14.38 3.92
C TYR A 57 7.79 14.94 2.54
N THR A 58 8.28 14.29 1.50
CA THR A 58 7.83 14.31 0.11
C THR A 58 7.35 12.90 -0.24
N LEU A 59 6.50 12.76 -1.26
CA LEU A 59 6.11 11.46 -1.83
C LEU A 59 5.55 11.64 -3.26
N ASN A 60 5.49 10.55 -4.01
CA ASN A 60 4.79 10.47 -5.29
C ASN A 60 3.27 10.40 -5.06
N GLU A 61 2.62 11.57 -5.04
CA GLU A 61 1.17 11.67 -4.85
C GLU A 61 0.34 11.05 -5.98
N SER A 62 0.96 10.76 -7.13
CA SER A 62 0.30 10.19 -8.31
C SER A 62 0.46 8.67 -8.41
N TYR A 63 1.10 8.02 -7.42
CA TYR A 63 1.47 6.61 -7.49
C TYR A 63 0.28 5.68 -7.76
N PHE A 64 -0.88 5.99 -7.17
CA PHE A 64 -2.11 5.23 -7.31
C PHE A 64 -3.08 5.77 -8.38
N ASP A 65 -2.69 6.78 -9.18
CA ASP A 65 -3.58 7.31 -10.24
C ASP A 65 -3.95 6.20 -11.26
N VAL A 66 -3.01 5.29 -11.53
CA VAL A 66 -3.22 4.11 -12.38
C VAL A 66 -2.47 2.90 -11.82
N ILE A 67 -3.16 1.77 -11.68
CA ILE A 67 -2.58 0.48 -11.30
C ILE A 67 -2.06 -0.25 -12.55
N ASP A 68 -0.84 0.08 -12.95
CA ASP A 68 -0.19 -0.44 -14.17
C ASP A 68 0.98 -1.41 -13.88
N SER A 69 1.29 -1.68 -12.62
CA SER A 69 2.37 -2.59 -12.19
C SER A 69 1.91 -3.56 -11.10
N GLN A 70 2.62 -4.67 -10.96
CA GLN A 70 2.34 -5.66 -9.91
C GLN A 70 2.65 -5.11 -8.51
N ALA A 71 3.69 -4.27 -8.37
CA ALA A 71 4.00 -3.59 -7.12
C ALA A 71 2.86 -2.65 -6.69
N LYS A 72 2.34 -1.84 -7.62
CA LYS A 72 1.18 -0.97 -7.36
C LYS A 72 -0.04 -1.77 -6.92
N ALA A 73 -0.34 -2.87 -7.61
CA ALA A 73 -1.47 -3.73 -7.29
C ALA A 73 -1.32 -4.37 -5.90
N TYR A 74 -0.12 -4.87 -5.59
CA TYR A 74 0.21 -5.43 -4.28
C TYR A 74 0.07 -4.40 -3.16
N LEU A 75 0.65 -3.21 -3.31
CA LEU A 75 0.53 -2.14 -2.33
C LEU A 75 -0.92 -1.65 -2.18
N LEU A 76 -1.70 -1.61 -3.28
CA LEU A 76 -3.12 -1.31 -3.21
C LEU A 76 -3.87 -2.35 -2.37
N GLY A 77 -3.53 -3.64 -2.51
CA GLY A 77 -4.09 -4.73 -1.71
C GLY A 77 -3.76 -4.60 -0.21
N LEU A 78 -2.52 -4.24 0.13
CA LEU A 78 -2.11 -3.98 1.51
C LEU A 78 -2.92 -2.83 2.14
N ILE A 79 -3.05 -1.71 1.42
CA ILE A 79 -3.79 -0.54 1.89
C ILE A 79 -5.30 -0.84 1.93
N ALA A 80 -5.82 -1.67 1.03
CA ALA A 80 -7.22 -2.07 1.05
C ALA A 80 -7.58 -2.90 2.31
N ALA A 81 -6.64 -3.68 2.84
CA ALA A 81 -6.83 -4.47 4.06
C ALA A 81 -6.63 -3.62 5.33
N ASP A 82 -5.43 -3.08 5.53
CA ASP A 82 -5.02 -2.44 6.79
C ASP A 82 -4.82 -0.91 6.68
N GLY A 83 -5.12 -0.32 5.53
CA GLY A 83 -4.94 1.12 5.30
C GLY A 83 -6.01 1.97 5.98
N CYS A 84 -5.60 3.16 6.41
CA CYS A 84 -6.47 4.21 6.91
C CYS A 84 -6.43 5.39 5.95
N VAL A 85 -7.48 5.56 5.15
CA VAL A 85 -7.66 6.65 4.17
C VAL A 85 -8.87 7.49 4.58
N THR A 86 -8.65 8.73 5.02
CA THR A 86 -9.75 9.64 5.34
C THR A 86 -10.36 10.25 4.07
N GLN A 87 -11.58 10.79 4.19
CA GLN A 87 -12.25 11.49 3.10
C GLN A 87 -11.51 12.75 2.63
N THR A 88 -10.62 13.30 3.46
CA THR A 88 -9.91 14.54 3.18
C THR A 88 -8.55 14.25 2.52
N ASN A 89 -7.54 13.92 3.31
CA ASN A 89 -6.17 13.85 2.82
C ASN A 89 -5.28 12.89 3.60
N TYR A 90 -5.74 12.30 4.71
CA TYR A 90 -4.88 11.50 5.56
C TYR A 90 -4.83 10.06 5.07
N VAL A 91 -3.63 9.55 4.86
CA VAL A 91 -3.34 8.16 4.50
C VAL A 91 -2.36 7.61 5.52
N ALA A 92 -2.65 6.43 6.06
CA ALA A 92 -1.73 5.69 6.90
C ALA A 92 -1.78 4.21 6.57
N PHE A 93 -0.63 3.57 6.74
CA PHE A 93 -0.48 2.12 6.68
C PHE A 93 0.42 1.70 7.85
N GLU A 94 0.00 0.66 8.55
CA GLU A 94 0.67 0.17 9.75
C GLU A 94 0.76 -1.36 9.68
N SER A 95 1.92 -1.94 9.97
CA SER A 95 2.12 -3.39 9.94
C SER A 95 3.14 -3.85 10.97
N ILE A 96 3.00 -5.08 11.45
CA ILE A 96 4.03 -5.75 12.25
C ILE A 96 5.23 -6.19 11.40
N ASP A 97 5.03 -6.36 10.08
CA ASP A 97 6.07 -6.75 9.15
C ASP A 97 6.72 -5.50 8.56
N LYS A 98 7.87 -5.11 9.11
CA LYS A 98 8.62 -3.91 8.70
C LYS A 98 8.81 -3.80 7.19
N GLU A 99 9.10 -4.91 6.53
CA GLU A 99 9.35 -4.99 5.08
C GLU A 99 8.18 -4.47 4.23
N LEU A 100 6.94 -4.57 4.72
CA LEU A 100 5.77 -4.02 4.01
C LEU A 100 5.75 -2.50 4.04
N THR A 101 6.04 -1.91 5.22
CA THR A 101 6.15 -0.45 5.33
C THR A 101 7.35 0.09 4.57
N GLU A 102 8.51 -0.59 4.62
CA GLU A 102 9.69 -0.18 3.86
C GLU A 102 9.43 -0.22 2.35
N MET A 103 8.78 -1.27 1.85
CA MET A 103 8.38 -1.36 0.45
C MET A 103 7.46 -0.20 0.04
N LEU A 104 6.43 0.08 0.83
CA LEU A 104 5.52 1.21 0.57
C LEU A 104 6.28 2.54 0.58
N SER A 105 7.20 2.75 1.53
CA SER A 105 8.03 3.96 1.60
C SER A 105 8.85 4.16 0.34
N ILE A 106 9.52 3.10 -0.13
CA ILE A 106 10.40 3.13 -1.30
C ILE A 106 9.58 3.41 -2.57
N GLU A 107 8.49 2.67 -2.77
CA GLU A 107 7.63 2.79 -3.96
C GLU A 107 6.95 4.15 -4.05
N LEU A 108 6.52 4.71 -2.91
CA LEU A 108 5.97 6.07 -2.85
C LEU A 108 7.04 7.15 -2.92
N GLN A 109 8.33 6.82 -2.94
CA GLN A 109 9.42 7.80 -2.81
C GLN A 109 9.22 8.70 -1.58
N TYR A 110 8.73 8.10 -0.49
CA TYR A 110 8.41 8.79 0.75
C TYR A 110 9.69 9.17 1.49
N SER A 111 9.93 10.46 1.70
CA SER A 111 11.15 10.96 2.41
C SER A 111 10.96 11.16 3.92
N GLY A 112 9.78 10.84 4.45
CA GLY A 112 9.55 10.88 5.89
C GLY A 112 10.02 9.64 6.60
N GLU A 113 9.90 9.66 7.92
CA GLU A 113 10.27 8.53 8.75
C GLU A 113 9.15 7.49 8.86
N ILE A 114 9.54 6.22 8.82
CA ILE A 114 8.71 5.11 9.28
C ILE A 114 8.75 5.12 10.81
N ARG A 115 7.61 5.37 11.44
CA ARG A 115 7.51 5.41 12.91
C ARG A 115 7.43 4.00 13.47
N VAL A 116 8.08 3.78 14.61
CA VAL A 116 7.92 2.56 15.40
C VAL A 116 6.93 2.84 16.53
N ILE A 117 5.81 2.12 16.53
CA ILE A 117 4.80 2.15 17.58
C ILE A 117 5.01 0.90 18.43
N GLN A 118 5.20 1.07 19.74
CA GLN A 118 5.41 -0.04 20.67
C GLN A 118 4.24 -0.13 21.65
N PRO A 119 3.22 -0.96 21.37
CA PRO A 119 2.13 -1.20 22.31
C PRO A 119 2.62 -2.04 23.50
N GLN A 120 1.97 -1.89 24.65
CA GLN A 120 2.24 -2.70 25.83
C GLN A 120 1.80 -4.15 25.58
N ASN A 121 2.70 -5.12 25.75
CA ASN A 121 2.49 -6.56 25.54
C ASN A 121 2.30 -7.05 24.08
N TYR A 122 2.54 -6.21 23.08
CA TYR A 122 2.47 -6.60 21.67
C TYR A 122 3.81 -6.36 20.95
N ALA A 123 4.00 -7.01 19.81
CA ALA A 123 5.14 -6.74 18.94
C ALA A 123 5.14 -5.27 18.50
N PRO A 124 6.30 -4.66 18.20
CA PRO A 124 6.33 -3.34 17.59
C PRO A 124 5.60 -3.33 16.24
N HIS A 125 4.92 -2.23 15.97
CA HIS A 125 4.30 -1.93 14.69
C HIS A 125 5.12 -0.84 14.00
N TYR A 126 5.19 -0.92 12.68
CA TYR A 126 5.83 0.06 11.83
C TYR A 126 4.75 0.82 11.10
N ARG A 127 4.81 2.15 11.10
CA ARG A 127 3.76 3.00 10.53
C ARG A 127 4.32 4.06 9.61
N ILE A 128 3.71 4.16 8.44
CA ILE A 128 3.80 5.31 7.55
C ILE A 128 2.48 6.06 7.64
N ASN A 129 2.55 7.38 7.80
CA ASN A 129 1.38 8.25 7.67
C ASN A 129 1.76 9.57 7.04
N PHE A 130 0.88 10.05 6.17
CA PHE A 130 1.05 11.30 5.47
C PHE A 130 -0.32 11.90 5.11
N SER A 131 -0.30 13.18 4.84
CA SER A 131 -1.38 13.96 4.26
C SER A 131 -1.09 14.23 2.78
N SER A 132 -1.90 13.67 1.88
CA SER A 132 -1.99 13.99 0.45
C SER A 132 -3.44 13.83 0.00
N GLU A 133 -4.05 14.94 -0.43
CA GLU A 133 -5.43 14.95 -0.92
C GLU A 133 -5.57 14.21 -2.25
N LYS A 134 -4.56 14.35 -3.13
CA LYS A 134 -4.52 13.64 -4.41
C LYS A 134 -4.45 12.14 -4.21
N LEU A 135 -3.47 11.66 -3.43
CA LEU A 135 -3.29 10.22 -3.21
C LEU A 135 -4.50 9.63 -2.47
N ALA A 136 -5.02 10.33 -1.46
CA ALA A 136 -6.25 9.92 -0.78
C ALA A 136 -7.42 9.80 -1.77
N SER A 137 -7.63 10.79 -2.65
CA SER A 137 -8.69 10.75 -3.67
C SER A 137 -8.51 9.57 -4.65
N SER A 138 -7.29 9.28 -5.09
CA SER A 138 -7.02 8.13 -5.97
C SER A 138 -7.37 6.80 -5.27
N LEU A 139 -6.99 6.63 -3.99
CA LEU A 139 -7.36 5.45 -3.19
C LEU A 139 -8.87 5.34 -2.96
N GLN A 140 -9.55 6.46 -2.68
CA GLN A 140 -11.00 6.53 -2.55
C GLN A 140 -11.71 6.12 -3.85
N GLY A 141 -11.13 6.44 -5.02
CA GLY A 141 -11.59 6.02 -6.33
C GLY A 141 -11.62 4.49 -6.51
N TYR A 142 -10.76 3.76 -5.80
CA TYR A 142 -10.80 2.29 -5.70
C TYR A 142 -11.66 1.78 -4.54
N GLY A 143 -12.48 2.64 -3.92
CA GLY A 143 -13.34 2.26 -2.79
C GLY A 143 -12.62 2.12 -1.44
N ILE A 144 -11.33 2.45 -1.35
CA ILE A 144 -10.53 2.29 -0.13
C ILE A 144 -10.68 3.54 0.76
N ILE A 145 -11.43 3.40 1.86
CA ILE A 145 -11.68 4.46 2.87
C ILE A 145 -11.70 3.85 4.27
N THR A 146 -11.22 4.58 5.28
CA THR A 146 -11.30 4.16 6.68
C THR A 146 -12.74 3.91 7.13
N GLY A 147 -12.96 2.83 7.89
CA GLY A 147 -14.28 2.50 8.43
C GLY A 147 -15.24 1.90 7.40
N ARG A 148 -14.80 1.71 6.15
CA ARG A 148 -15.58 1.06 5.08
C ARG A 148 -15.58 -0.48 5.12
N THR A 149 -15.19 -1.11 6.22
CA THR A 149 -15.41 -2.57 6.43
C THR A 149 -16.89 -3.00 6.19
N PHE A 150 -17.81 -2.04 6.03
CA PHE A 150 -19.25 -2.20 5.75
C PHE A 150 -19.74 -1.54 4.44
N SER A 151 -18.87 -1.26 3.47
CA SER A 151 -19.25 -0.65 2.18
C SER A 151 -19.50 -1.71 1.10
N GLU A 152 -20.58 -1.55 0.34
CA GLU A 152 -20.98 -2.43 -0.77
C GLU A 152 -20.01 -2.39 -1.97
N VAL A 153 -19.14 -1.38 -2.06
CA VAL A 153 -18.22 -1.22 -3.17
C VAL A 153 -16.88 -1.86 -2.84
N THR A 154 -16.56 -2.93 -3.56
CA THR A 154 -15.24 -3.57 -3.56
C THR A 154 -14.59 -3.40 -4.92
N TYR A 155 -13.37 -2.87 -4.97
CA TYR A 155 -12.59 -2.80 -6.20
C TYR A 155 -11.77 -4.06 -6.39
N PHE A 156 -11.84 -4.63 -7.58
CA PHE A 156 -10.90 -5.65 -8.06
C PHE A 156 -10.22 -5.12 -9.34
N PRO A 157 -8.88 -5.13 -9.41
CA PRO A 157 -8.20 -4.72 -10.62
C PRO A 157 -8.36 -5.78 -11.72
N ASN A 158 -7.97 -5.42 -12.94
CA ASN A 158 -7.92 -6.35 -14.07
C ASN A 158 -7.18 -7.65 -13.72
N LEU A 159 -7.58 -8.76 -14.34
CA LEU A 159 -7.05 -10.11 -14.05
C LEU A 159 -5.51 -10.18 -14.02
N LYS A 160 -4.84 -9.39 -14.87
CA LYS A 160 -3.37 -9.24 -14.90
C LYS A 160 -2.77 -8.84 -13.55
N TYR A 161 -3.45 -8.00 -12.78
CA TYR A 161 -2.99 -7.42 -11.51
C TYR A 161 -3.69 -8.03 -10.29
N LEU A 162 -4.75 -8.80 -10.52
CA LEU A 162 -5.57 -9.40 -9.47
C LEU A 162 -4.75 -10.29 -8.53
N GLY A 163 -3.84 -11.11 -9.06
CA GLY A 163 -2.98 -11.98 -8.24
C GLY A 163 -2.16 -11.20 -7.21
N SER A 164 -1.51 -10.11 -7.62
CA SER A 164 -0.72 -9.27 -6.73
C SER A 164 -1.58 -8.48 -5.75
N TYR A 165 -2.75 -7.97 -6.18
CA TYR A 165 -3.69 -7.32 -5.27
C TYR A 165 -4.19 -8.27 -4.16
N VAL A 166 -4.59 -9.49 -4.54
CA VAL A 166 -5.01 -10.51 -3.58
C VAL A 166 -3.86 -10.94 -2.66
N LEU A 167 -2.62 -11.02 -3.18
CA LEU A 167 -1.44 -11.28 -2.36
C LEU A 167 -1.23 -10.19 -1.29
N GLY A 168 -1.35 -8.92 -1.68
CA GLY A 168 -1.24 -7.79 -0.75
C GLY A 168 -2.29 -7.87 0.35
N TYR A 169 -3.56 -8.05 -0.02
CA TYR A 169 -4.63 -8.21 0.97
C TYR A 169 -4.36 -9.42 1.89
N PHE A 170 -3.95 -10.56 1.32
CA PHE A 170 -3.60 -11.75 2.08
C PHE A 170 -2.42 -11.52 3.04
N ASP A 171 -1.45 -10.68 2.70
CA ASP A 171 -0.29 -10.42 3.55
C ASP A 171 -0.59 -9.50 4.74
N CYS A 172 -1.68 -8.75 4.68
CA CYS A 172 -2.29 -8.08 5.83
C CYS A 172 -3.24 -9.03 6.59
N ASP A 173 -4.42 -9.27 6.03
CA ASP A 173 -5.57 -9.91 6.69
C ASP A 173 -5.72 -11.41 6.44
N GLY A 174 -4.74 -12.01 5.76
CA GLY A 174 -4.72 -13.43 5.47
C GLY A 174 -3.96 -14.27 6.50
N CYS A 175 -4.36 -15.54 6.61
CA CYS A 175 -3.71 -16.52 7.45
C CYS A 175 -3.55 -17.86 6.72
N ALA A 176 -2.47 -18.56 7.05
CA ALA A 176 -2.23 -19.95 6.66
C ALA A 176 -1.94 -20.79 7.90
N TYR A 177 -2.64 -21.91 8.04
CA TYR A 177 -2.55 -22.84 9.18
C TYR A 177 -2.33 -24.27 8.67
N ALA A 178 -1.19 -24.87 9.02
CA ALA A 178 -1.00 -26.30 8.85
C ALA A 178 -1.69 -27.07 9.98
N ASN A 179 -2.35 -28.17 9.65
CA ASN A 179 -2.94 -29.04 10.66
C ASN A 179 -1.84 -29.69 11.52
N LYS A 180 -2.05 -29.78 12.84
CA LYS A 180 -1.18 -30.58 13.72
C LYS A 180 -1.54 -32.06 13.60
N GLY A 181 -0.54 -32.92 13.38
CA GLY A 181 -0.70 -34.38 13.40
C GLY A 181 -1.46 -34.99 12.22
N ARG A 182 -1.84 -34.21 11.20
CA ARG A 182 -2.49 -34.69 9.96
C ARG A 182 -2.09 -33.82 8.78
N SER A 183 -2.23 -34.35 7.56
CA SER A 183 -1.94 -33.62 6.33
C SER A 183 -2.91 -32.46 6.09
N GLY A 184 -2.45 -31.46 5.36
CA GLY A 184 -3.22 -30.32 4.90
C GLY A 184 -3.34 -29.18 5.90
N GLY A 185 -4.23 -28.25 5.60
CA GLY A 185 -4.35 -27.01 6.34
C GLY A 185 -5.48 -26.13 5.84
N LEU A 186 -5.43 -24.87 6.26
CA LEU A 186 -6.37 -23.82 5.91
C LEU A 186 -5.60 -22.59 5.42
N VAL A 187 -6.02 -22.03 4.31
CA VAL A 187 -5.71 -20.64 3.92
C VAL A 187 -6.99 -19.83 4.05
N CYS A 188 -6.92 -18.65 4.66
CA CYS A 188 -8.08 -17.76 4.74
C CYS A 188 -7.70 -16.30 4.60
N ILE A 189 -8.66 -15.48 4.16
CA ILE A 189 -8.62 -14.02 4.22
C ILE A 189 -9.84 -13.55 5.01
N VAL A 190 -9.65 -12.58 5.90
CA VAL A 190 -10.73 -11.92 6.65
C VAL A 190 -11.14 -10.64 5.93
N GLY A 191 -12.43 -10.34 5.88
CA GLY A 191 -12.91 -9.10 5.27
C GLY A 191 -14.42 -8.91 5.43
N SER A 192 -14.99 -8.02 4.61
CA SER A 192 -16.45 -7.89 4.48
C SER A 192 -17.06 -9.10 3.78
N PHE A 193 -18.39 -9.24 3.86
CA PHE A 193 -19.11 -10.29 3.15
C PHE A 193 -18.92 -10.15 1.64
N GLU A 194 -19.06 -8.92 1.14
CA GLU A 194 -18.96 -8.57 -0.27
C GLU A 194 -17.58 -8.92 -0.81
N PHE A 195 -16.51 -8.52 -0.12
CA PHE A 195 -15.15 -8.85 -0.51
C PHE A 195 -14.91 -10.37 -0.55
N ALA A 196 -15.32 -11.09 0.50
CA ALA A 196 -15.16 -12.54 0.57
C ALA A 196 -15.96 -13.27 -0.52
N ARG A 197 -17.17 -12.79 -0.83
CA ARG A 197 -18.05 -13.32 -1.90
C ARG A 197 -17.43 -13.10 -3.26
N GLU A 198 -17.00 -11.88 -3.55
CA GLU A 198 -16.38 -11.53 -4.83
C GLU A 198 -15.08 -12.30 -5.03
N LEU A 199 -14.24 -12.47 -4.00
CA LEU A 199 -13.06 -13.35 -4.08
C LEU A 199 -13.41 -14.78 -4.46
N ALA A 200 -14.42 -15.36 -3.81
CA ALA A 200 -14.87 -16.72 -4.12
C ALA A 200 -15.36 -16.86 -5.57
N MET A 201 -16.07 -15.84 -6.07
CA MET A 201 -16.56 -15.79 -7.45
C MET A 201 -15.42 -15.64 -8.47
N HIS A 202 -14.53 -14.67 -8.28
CA HIS A 202 -13.43 -14.39 -9.22
C HIS A 202 -12.42 -15.54 -9.28
N LEU A 203 -12.15 -16.19 -8.15
CA LEU A 203 -11.16 -17.27 -8.08
C LEU A 203 -11.76 -18.66 -8.30
N GLY A 204 -13.09 -18.78 -8.34
CA GLY A 204 -13.79 -20.05 -8.49
C GLY A 204 -13.42 -21.07 -7.41
N MET A 205 -13.06 -20.60 -6.21
CA MET A 205 -12.55 -21.45 -5.13
C MET A 205 -12.85 -20.88 -3.74
N GLY A 206 -12.78 -21.75 -2.75
CA GLY A 206 -12.99 -21.43 -1.34
C GLY A 206 -14.46 -21.32 -0.95
N SER A 207 -14.72 -21.00 0.32
CA SER A 207 -16.07 -20.79 0.85
C SER A 207 -16.11 -19.58 1.78
N VAL A 208 -17.24 -18.89 1.80
CA VAL A 208 -17.49 -17.75 2.67
C VAL A 208 -18.17 -18.23 3.95
N GLN A 209 -17.65 -17.81 5.10
CA GLN A 209 -18.18 -18.16 6.42
C GLN A 209 -18.20 -16.92 7.31
N GLU A 210 -19.33 -16.65 7.96
CA GLU A 210 -19.42 -15.58 8.96
C GLU A 210 -18.57 -15.92 10.19
N HIS A 211 -17.84 -14.93 10.73
CA HIS A 211 -17.16 -15.10 12.01
C HIS A 211 -18.17 -15.05 13.16
N GLN A 212 -17.83 -15.70 14.29
CA GLN A 212 -18.70 -15.69 15.48
C GLN A 212 -18.98 -14.28 16.01
N LEU A 213 -18.07 -13.33 15.76
CA LEU A 213 -18.31 -11.91 15.97
C LEU A 213 -18.99 -11.36 14.70
N LYS A 214 -20.25 -10.91 14.83
CA LYS A 214 -21.22 -10.55 13.76
C LYS A 214 -20.84 -9.36 12.83
N LYS A 215 -19.56 -9.14 12.56
CA LYS A 215 -19.07 -7.98 11.79
C LYS A 215 -17.96 -8.29 10.79
N VAL A 216 -17.50 -9.55 10.67
CA VAL A 216 -16.46 -9.95 9.71
C VAL A 216 -16.73 -11.34 9.13
N TYR A 217 -16.22 -11.58 7.92
CA TYR A 217 -16.38 -12.82 7.18
C TYR A 217 -15.02 -13.40 6.81
N TYR A 218 -14.95 -14.73 6.74
CA TYR A 218 -13.80 -15.44 6.20
C TYR A 218 -14.10 -15.93 4.80
N TRP A 219 -13.18 -15.70 3.89
CA TRP A 219 -13.00 -16.56 2.73
C TRP A 219 -11.99 -17.65 3.07
N ARG A 220 -12.36 -18.93 2.94
CA ARG A 220 -11.57 -20.08 3.41
C ARG A 220 -11.30 -21.11 2.32
N ILE A 221 -10.07 -21.63 2.27
CA ILE A 221 -9.63 -22.67 1.35
C ILE A 221 -9.05 -23.86 2.13
N PHE A 222 -9.59 -25.05 1.92
CA PHE A 222 -9.22 -26.26 2.66
C PHE A 222 -8.60 -27.36 1.79
N SER A 223 -9.00 -27.46 0.52
CA SER A 223 -8.58 -28.56 -0.36
C SER A 223 -7.17 -28.32 -0.90
N ARG A 224 -6.37 -29.40 -1.00
CA ARG A 224 -5.01 -29.33 -1.58
C ARG A 224 -5.01 -28.64 -2.95
N LYS A 225 -5.97 -29.04 -3.81
CA LYS A 225 -6.13 -28.50 -5.17
C LYS A 225 -6.30 -26.98 -5.15
N ASN A 226 -7.20 -26.46 -4.30
CA ASN A 226 -7.47 -25.04 -4.28
C ASN A 226 -6.37 -24.25 -3.56
N ILE A 227 -5.73 -24.82 -2.54
CA ILE A 227 -4.56 -24.19 -1.89
C ILE A 227 -3.39 -24.07 -2.88
N GLN A 228 -3.16 -25.11 -3.71
CA GLN A 228 -2.16 -25.05 -4.79
C GLN A 228 -2.54 -23.98 -5.81
N ALA A 229 -3.79 -23.98 -6.28
CA ALA A 229 -4.27 -22.98 -7.24
C ALA A 229 -4.15 -21.54 -6.70
N PHE A 230 -4.45 -21.33 -5.41
CA PHE A 230 -4.24 -20.04 -4.76
C PHE A 230 -2.76 -19.67 -4.72
N TYR A 231 -1.88 -20.59 -4.29
CA TYR A 231 -0.44 -20.37 -4.24
C TYR A 231 0.13 -19.96 -5.61
N ASP A 232 -0.21 -20.71 -6.66
CA ASP A 232 0.23 -20.44 -8.03
C ASP A 232 -0.33 -19.10 -8.54
N PHE A 233 -1.54 -18.74 -8.10
CA PHE A 233 -2.18 -17.49 -8.48
C PHE A 233 -1.54 -16.26 -7.84
N VAL A 234 -1.24 -16.31 -6.53
CA VAL A 234 -0.74 -15.12 -5.81
C VAL A 234 0.78 -14.98 -5.86
N TYR A 235 1.54 -16.07 -5.87
CA TYR A 235 3.02 -16.05 -5.85
C TYR A 235 3.67 -16.13 -7.23
N GLN A 236 3.08 -15.48 -8.24
CA GLN A 236 3.64 -15.40 -9.60
C GLN A 236 4.90 -14.54 -9.69
N TYR A 237 5.04 -13.56 -8.79
CA TYR A 237 6.12 -12.57 -8.82
C TYR A 237 7.01 -12.72 -7.58
N PRO A 238 8.22 -13.30 -7.71
CA PRO A 238 9.06 -13.68 -6.56
C PRO A 238 9.52 -12.55 -5.65
N ARG A 239 9.44 -11.28 -6.10
CA ARG A 239 9.84 -10.10 -5.32
C ARG A 239 8.72 -9.54 -4.43
N LEU A 240 7.52 -10.11 -4.53
CA LEU A 240 6.35 -9.69 -3.75
C LEU A 240 5.97 -10.76 -2.74
N GLY A 241 5.40 -10.27 -1.65
CA GLY A 241 4.76 -11.05 -0.61
C GLY A 241 5.64 -11.47 0.55
N LEU A 242 5.00 -11.70 1.71
CA LEU A 242 5.68 -12.06 2.94
C LEU A 242 6.21 -13.50 2.89
N GLN A 243 7.52 -13.66 3.05
CA GLN A 243 8.14 -14.98 3.04
C GLN A 243 7.60 -15.88 4.15
N ARG A 244 7.25 -15.33 5.32
CA ARG A 244 6.68 -16.09 6.44
C ARG A 244 5.32 -16.71 6.11
N LYS A 245 4.49 -16.05 5.30
CA LYS A 245 3.17 -16.56 4.89
C LYS A 245 3.30 -17.55 3.73
N LYS A 246 4.19 -17.26 2.78
CA LYS A 246 4.54 -18.18 1.70
C LYS A 246 5.02 -19.53 2.22
N THR A 247 5.99 -19.54 3.13
CA THR A 247 6.54 -20.77 3.74
C THR A 247 5.48 -21.59 4.45
N LYS A 248 4.47 -20.96 5.08
CA LYS A 248 3.36 -21.68 5.72
C LYS A 248 2.48 -22.39 4.70
N ILE A 249 2.17 -21.75 3.57
CA ILE A 249 1.40 -22.37 2.49
C ILE A 249 2.19 -23.53 1.88
N GLU A 250 3.48 -23.34 1.61
CA GLU A 250 4.34 -24.41 1.13
C GLU A 250 4.39 -25.61 2.10
N ALA A 251 4.48 -25.35 3.41
CA ALA A 251 4.43 -26.40 4.43
C ALA A 251 3.11 -27.18 4.40
N ILE A 252 1.98 -26.49 4.21
CA ILE A 252 0.67 -27.13 4.02
C ILE A 252 0.72 -28.05 2.80
N LEU A 253 1.20 -27.56 1.66
CA LEU A 253 1.25 -28.31 0.40
C LEU A 253 2.18 -29.53 0.47
N ARG A 254 3.33 -29.40 1.16
CA ARG A 254 4.28 -30.51 1.39
C ARG A 254 3.77 -31.55 2.39
N SER A 255 2.85 -31.19 3.28
CA SER A 255 2.31 -32.11 4.29
C SER A 255 1.38 -33.19 3.71
N TYR A 256 0.86 -32.98 2.50
CA TYR A 256 0.10 -34.01 1.80
C TYR A 256 1.06 -35.09 1.35
N LYS A 257 0.88 -36.32 1.87
CA LYS A 257 1.64 -37.48 1.40
C LYS A 257 1.45 -37.62 -0.12
N HIS A 258 2.51 -37.95 -0.84
CA HIS A 258 2.39 -38.43 -2.21
C HIS A 258 1.50 -39.67 -2.15
N GLY A 259 0.27 -39.53 -2.63
CA GLY A 259 -0.64 -40.64 -2.85
C GLY A 259 -0.18 -41.47 -4.03
#